data_AF-X0X364-F1
#
_entry.id   AF-X0X364-F1
#
_cell.length_a   1.000
_cell.length_b   1.000
_cell.length_c   1.000
_cell.angle_alpha   90.00
_cell.angle_beta   90.00
_cell.angle_gamma   90.00
#
_symmetry.space_group_name_H-M   'P 1'
#
loop_
_entity.id
_entity.type
_entity.pdbx_description
1 polymer ?
#
loop_
_entity_poly.entity_id
_entity_poly.type
_entity_poly.pdbx_seq_one_letter_code
_entity_poly.pdbx_strand_id
1 'polypeptide(L)'
;MKIRKPAVSGMFYAGTARELKEQIEWCYKHELGPGAIPRVNSKGLREIVAIVAPHAGYYYSGPVAAHAYKELADDGIFDTAVILGPNHTGYGYPVSLWVGASWNTPLGEVEINKELG
;
A
#
# COMPACT_ATOMS: atom_id res chain seq x y z
N MET A 1 -10.89 -3.66 20.62
CA MET A 1 -10.63 -2.49 19.76
C MET A 1 -11.07 -2.82 18.33
N LYS A 2 -11.51 -1.83 17.54
CA LYS A 2 -12.12 -2.08 16.21
C LYS A 2 -11.05 -2.31 15.14
N ILE A 3 -11.20 -3.39 14.36
CA ILE A 3 -10.33 -3.73 13.22
C ILE A 3 -11.06 -3.35 11.92
N ARG A 4 -10.39 -2.65 11.00
CA ARG A 4 -10.93 -2.33 9.68
C ARG A 4 -10.72 -3.51 8.73
N LYS A 5 -11.81 -4.13 8.26
CA LYS A 5 -11.76 -5.18 7.23
C LYS A 5 -11.45 -4.58 5.84
N PRO A 6 -10.78 -5.31 4.95
CA PRO A 6 -10.52 -4.82 3.60
C PRO A 6 -11.81 -4.78 2.78
N ALA A 7 -12.18 -3.59 2.29
CA ALA A 7 -13.47 -3.36 1.63
C ALA A 7 -13.55 -3.84 0.17
N VAL A 8 -12.39 -4.04 -0.48
CA VAL A 8 -12.29 -4.35 -1.93
C VAL A 8 -11.40 -5.57 -2.23
N SER A 9 -11.09 -6.36 -1.19
CA SER A 9 -10.33 -7.61 -1.33
C SER A 9 -11.12 -8.62 -2.16
N GLY A 10 -10.46 -9.27 -3.13
CA GLY A 10 -11.11 -10.15 -4.10
C GLY A 10 -11.80 -9.43 -5.26
N MET A 11 -11.76 -8.09 -5.30
CA MET A 11 -12.30 -7.30 -6.41
C MET A 11 -11.21 -6.45 -7.08
N PHE A 12 -10.53 -5.60 -6.31
CA PHE A 12 -9.50 -4.68 -6.84
C PHE A 12 -8.12 -5.33 -6.85
N TYR A 13 -7.92 -6.29 -5.97
CA TYR A 13 -6.71 -7.10 -5.83
C TYR A 13 -7.12 -8.48 -5.31
N ALA A 14 -6.22 -9.46 -5.41
CA ALA A 14 -6.50 -10.83 -5.05
C ALA A 14 -6.87 -11.00 -3.57
N GLY A 15 -7.80 -11.91 -3.29
CA GLY A 15 -8.46 -12.01 -1.98
C GLY A 15 -7.65 -12.74 -0.90
N THR A 16 -6.66 -13.54 -1.29
CA THR A 16 -5.88 -14.39 -0.39
C THR A 16 -4.42 -13.96 -0.32
N ALA A 17 -3.74 -14.29 0.78
CA ALA A 17 -2.34 -13.93 0.98
C ALA A 17 -1.41 -14.42 -0.15
N ARG A 18 -1.63 -15.66 -0.60
CA ARG A 18 -0.82 -16.30 -1.65
C ARG A 18 -1.02 -15.60 -2.99
N GLU A 19 -2.27 -15.47 -3.41
CA GLU A 19 -2.60 -14.87 -4.72
C GLU A 19 -2.24 -13.39 -4.76
N LEU A 20 -2.36 -12.67 -3.63
CA LEU A 20 -1.94 -11.27 -3.56
C LEU A 20 -0.42 -11.13 -3.72
N LYS A 21 0.38 -12.02 -3.12
CA LYS A 21 1.84 -12.03 -3.34
C LYS A 21 2.18 -12.29 -4.80
N GLU A 22 1.53 -13.29 -5.41
CA GLU A 22 1.72 -13.61 -6.84
C GLU A 22 1.33 -12.41 -7.73
N GLN A 23 0.22 -11.73 -7.42
CA GLN A 23 -0.22 -10.54 -8.16
C GLN A 23 0.74 -9.36 -7.99
N ILE A 24 1.28 -9.14 -6.78
CA ILE A 24 2.28 -8.10 -6.52
C ILE A 24 3.57 -8.39 -7.30
N GLU A 25 4.05 -9.65 -7.27
CA GLU A 25 5.21 -10.05 -8.09
C GLU A 25 4.97 -9.86 -9.59
N TRP A 26 3.77 -10.19 -10.06
CA TRP A 26 3.38 -9.92 -11.44
C TRP A 26 3.44 -8.43 -11.75
N CYS A 27 2.96 -7.53 -10.87
CA CYS A 27 3.06 -6.08 -11.05
C CYS A 27 4.52 -5.63 -11.21
N TYR A 28 5.44 -6.17 -10.40
CA TYR A 28 6.87 -5.85 -10.51
C TYR A 28 7.50 -6.34 -11.82
N LYS A 29 7.10 -7.53 -12.28
CA LYS A 29 7.65 -8.20 -13.48
C LYS A 29 6.94 -7.81 -14.80
N HIS A 30 5.80 -7.12 -14.72
CA HIS A 30 5.01 -6.71 -15.89
C HIS A 30 5.82 -5.79 -16.80
N GLU A 31 5.50 -5.76 -18.11
CA GLU A 31 6.18 -4.90 -19.09
C GLU A 31 6.08 -3.39 -18.77
N LEU A 32 5.02 -2.99 -18.07
CA LEU A 32 4.80 -1.63 -17.57
C LEU A 32 5.33 -1.42 -16.13
N GLY A 33 5.81 -2.48 -15.49
CA GLY A 33 6.40 -2.46 -14.15
C GLY A 33 7.90 -2.15 -14.21
N PRO A 34 8.58 -2.11 -13.05
CA PRO A 34 10.02 -1.85 -12.97
C PRO A 34 10.90 -3.02 -13.45
N GLY A 35 10.31 -4.15 -13.82
CA GLY A 35 11.00 -5.32 -14.38
C GLY A 35 11.73 -6.19 -13.34
N ALA A 36 11.74 -5.79 -12.06
CA ALA A 36 12.42 -6.53 -11.00
C ALA A 36 11.67 -6.45 -9.68
N ILE A 37 11.74 -7.53 -8.90
CA ILE A 37 11.26 -7.56 -7.51
C ILE A 37 12.23 -6.71 -6.67
N PRO A 38 11.73 -5.76 -5.86
CA PRO A 38 12.56 -4.89 -5.05
C PRO A 38 13.30 -5.68 -3.97
N ARG A 39 14.48 -5.20 -3.58
CA ARG A 39 15.21 -5.69 -2.42
C ARG A 39 15.34 -4.55 -1.44
N VAL A 40 14.71 -4.69 -0.28
CA VAL A 40 14.73 -3.65 0.75
C VAL A 40 16.16 -3.35 1.18
N ASN A 41 16.59 -2.11 0.99
CA ASN A 41 17.87 -1.62 1.45
C ASN A 41 17.74 -1.06 2.86
N SER A 42 17.92 -1.89 3.87
CA SER A 42 17.82 -1.45 5.28
C SER A 42 18.86 -0.41 5.71
N LYS A 43 19.89 -0.16 4.87
CA LYS A 43 20.94 0.84 5.09
C LYS A 43 20.84 2.01 4.10
N GLY A 44 19.71 2.14 3.41
CA GLY A 44 19.46 3.26 2.51
C GLY A 44 19.43 4.60 3.25
N LEU A 45 19.55 5.69 2.50
CA LEU A 45 19.66 7.04 3.04
C LEU A 45 18.35 7.58 3.63
N ARG A 46 17.22 6.96 3.29
CA ARG A 46 15.86 7.31 3.74
C ARG A 46 15.51 8.77 3.40
N GLU A 47 15.72 9.16 2.14
CA GLU A 47 15.51 10.54 1.67
C GLU A 47 14.10 10.81 1.13
N ILE A 48 13.41 9.79 0.61
CA ILE A 48 12.05 9.95 0.06
C ILE A 48 11.07 10.20 1.21
N VAL A 49 10.47 11.38 1.25
CA VAL A 49 9.48 11.72 2.29
C VAL A 49 8.04 11.37 1.90
N ALA A 50 7.76 11.23 0.61
CA ALA A 50 6.45 10.88 0.08
C ALA A 50 6.55 10.24 -1.30
N ILE A 51 5.59 9.36 -1.60
CA ILE A 51 5.34 8.84 -2.95
C ILE A 51 3.87 9.06 -3.31
N VAL A 52 3.59 9.13 -4.62
CA VAL A 52 2.22 9.15 -5.15
C VAL A 52 2.03 7.89 -5.98
N ALA A 53 0.99 7.12 -5.69
CA ALA A 53 0.67 5.89 -6.39
C ALA A 53 -0.80 5.87 -6.82
N PRO A 54 -1.13 5.29 -8.00
CA PRO A 54 -2.50 5.10 -8.40
C PRO A 54 -3.21 4.09 -7.49
N HIS A 55 -4.54 4.18 -7.41
CA HIS A 55 -5.38 3.35 -6.54
C HIS A 55 -6.49 2.59 -7.27
N ALA A 56 -6.38 2.44 -8.59
CA ALA A 56 -7.28 1.54 -9.33
C ALA A 56 -6.94 0.07 -9.03
N GLY A 57 -7.73 -0.86 -9.55
CA GLY A 57 -7.42 -2.30 -9.41
C GLY A 57 -6.00 -2.63 -9.88
N TYR A 58 -5.36 -3.61 -9.24
CA TYR A 58 -3.96 -3.98 -9.50
C TYR A 58 -3.72 -4.43 -10.93
N TYR A 59 -4.72 -5.04 -11.58
CA TYR A 59 -4.65 -5.39 -12.99
C TYR A 59 -4.39 -4.17 -13.88
N TYR A 60 -4.96 -3.00 -13.54
CA TYR A 60 -4.86 -1.79 -14.35
C TYR A 60 -3.70 -0.87 -13.94
N SER A 61 -3.42 -0.78 -12.64
CA SER A 61 -2.51 0.24 -12.11
C SER A 61 -1.39 -0.30 -11.25
N GLY A 62 -1.41 -1.59 -10.91
CA GLY A 62 -0.41 -2.23 -10.08
C GLY A 62 1.02 -2.12 -10.64
N PRO A 63 1.25 -2.40 -11.94
CA PRO A 63 2.57 -2.22 -12.55
C PRO A 63 3.12 -0.79 -12.42
N VAL A 64 2.27 0.22 -12.61
CA VAL A 64 2.68 1.63 -12.48
C VAL A 64 2.99 1.97 -11.02
N ALA A 65 2.15 1.53 -10.07
CA ALA A 65 2.38 1.72 -8.64
C ALA A 65 3.69 1.06 -8.17
N ALA A 66 4.07 -0.08 -8.77
CA ALA A 66 5.26 -0.84 -8.40
C ALA A 66 6.57 -0.06 -8.57
N HIS A 67 6.64 0.91 -9.49
CA HIS A 67 7.82 1.79 -9.62
C HIS A 67 8.05 2.60 -8.34
N ALA A 68 7.02 3.26 -7.83
CA ALA A 68 7.12 4.08 -6.63
C ALA A 68 7.50 3.25 -5.38
N TYR A 69 6.90 2.06 -5.24
CA TYR A 69 7.23 1.16 -4.12
C TYR A 69 8.63 0.54 -4.23
N LYS A 70 9.13 0.32 -5.45
CA LYS A 70 10.52 -0.13 -5.65
C LYS A 70 11.50 0.95 -5.19
N GLU A 71 11.33 2.19 -5.63
CA GLU A 71 12.19 3.30 -5.19
C GLU A 71 12.13 3.49 -3.67
N LEU A 72 10.94 3.37 -3.08
CA LEU A 72 10.79 3.42 -1.63
C LEU A 72 11.58 2.32 -0.90
N ALA A 73 11.56 1.09 -1.45
CA ALA A 73 12.28 -0.05 -0.89
C ALA A 73 13.81 0.09 -1.03
N ASP A 74 14.28 0.66 -2.14
CA ASP A 74 15.71 0.91 -2.40
C ASP A 74 16.27 2.06 -1.54
N ASP A 75 15.41 3.01 -1.17
CA ASP A 75 15.78 4.20 -0.39
C ASP A 75 15.90 3.95 1.12
N GLY A 76 15.16 3.01 1.69
CA GLY A 76 15.29 2.68 3.11
C GLY A 76 14.01 2.21 3.80
N ILE A 77 14.10 1.87 5.08
CA ILE A 77 12.95 1.48 5.91
C ILE A 77 12.41 2.71 6.64
N PHE A 78 11.09 2.78 6.79
CA PHE A 78 10.39 3.74 7.64
C PHE A 78 9.56 3.00 8.69
N ASP A 79 9.32 3.64 9.83
CA ASP A 79 8.55 3.05 10.94
C ASP A 79 7.05 3.33 10.85
N THR A 80 6.66 4.42 10.17
CA THR A 80 5.26 4.84 10.05
C THR A 80 5.01 5.48 8.69
N ALA A 81 3.90 5.09 8.05
CA ALA A 81 3.41 5.73 6.84
C ALA A 81 2.07 6.42 7.10
N VAL A 82 1.90 7.61 6.53
CA VAL A 82 0.61 8.30 6.45
C VAL A 82 0.05 8.10 5.05
N ILE A 83 -1.12 7.47 4.94
CA ILE A 83 -1.80 7.23 3.66
C ILE A 83 -2.92 8.24 3.49
N LEU A 84 -2.76 9.14 2.51
CA LEU A 84 -3.77 10.13 2.13
C LEU A 84 -4.49 9.65 0.87
N GLY A 85 -5.83 9.64 0.90
CA GLY A 85 -6.64 9.22 -0.23
C GLY A 85 -7.91 10.06 -0.36
N PRO A 86 -8.40 10.29 -1.59
CA PRO A 86 -9.63 11.03 -1.81
C PRO A 86 -10.85 10.26 -1.31
N ASN A 87 -11.88 10.98 -0.90
CA ASN A 87 -13.19 10.42 -0.58
C ASN A 87 -14.08 10.40 -1.83
N HIS A 88 -14.17 9.26 -2.49
CA HIS A 88 -15.01 9.07 -3.68
C HIS A 88 -16.51 8.91 -3.37
N THR A 89 -16.90 8.76 -2.10
CA THR A 89 -18.32 8.60 -1.73
C THR A 89 -19.05 9.95 -1.63
N GLY A 90 -18.31 11.05 -1.44
CA GLY A 90 -18.88 12.37 -1.18
C GLY A 90 -19.52 12.54 0.21
N TYR A 91 -19.53 11.50 1.05
CA TYR A 91 -20.13 11.55 2.38
C TYR A 91 -19.09 11.73 3.50
N GLY A 92 -19.45 12.47 4.54
CA GLY A 92 -18.66 12.62 5.75
C GLY A 92 -17.89 13.94 5.83
N TYR A 93 -16.91 14.00 6.73
CA TYR A 93 -16.10 15.20 6.98
C TYR A 93 -15.09 15.45 5.86
N PRO A 94 -14.64 16.71 5.65
CA PRO A 94 -13.63 17.05 4.65
C PRO A 94 -12.30 16.29 4.82
N VAL A 95 -11.93 16.02 6.07
CA VAL A 95 -10.77 15.20 6.45
C VAL A 95 -11.20 14.27 7.57
N SER A 96 -10.78 13.00 7.51
CA SER A 96 -11.10 12.02 8.55
C SER A 96 -9.95 11.05 8.77
N LEU A 97 -9.84 10.57 10.00
CA LEU A 97 -8.86 9.56 10.42
C LEU A 97 -9.59 8.31 10.91
N TRP A 98 -8.95 7.16 10.73
CA TRP A 98 -9.44 5.93 11.31
C TRP A 98 -8.93 5.79 12.75
N VAL A 99 -9.84 5.80 13.72
CA VAL A 99 -9.54 5.74 15.17
C VAL A 99 -9.54 4.32 15.76
N GLY A 100 -9.61 3.28 14.92
CA GLY A 100 -9.54 1.88 15.36
C GLY A 100 -8.10 1.42 15.62
N ALA A 101 -7.93 0.15 16.00
CA ALA A 101 -6.60 -0.38 16.33
C ALA A 101 -5.75 -0.66 15.09
N SER A 102 -6.37 -1.19 14.05
CA SER A 102 -5.62 -1.78 12.93
C SER A 102 -6.45 -1.91 11.67
N TRP A 103 -5.75 -2.07 10.56
CA TRP A 103 -6.30 -2.42 9.25
C TRP A 103 -5.90 -3.84 8.89
N ASN A 104 -6.87 -4.66 8.54
CA ASN A 104 -6.62 -6.02 8.09
C ASN A 104 -6.39 -6.02 6.56
N THR A 105 -5.37 -6.75 6.13
CA THR A 105 -5.06 -7.04 4.73
C THR A 105 -4.92 -8.54 4.53
N PRO A 106 -4.99 -9.05 3.28
CA PRO A 106 -4.67 -10.45 3.04
C PRO A 106 -3.25 -10.87 3.45
N LEU A 107 -2.31 -9.92 3.60
CA LEU A 107 -0.94 -10.20 4.03
C LEU A 107 -0.74 -10.14 5.54
N GLY A 108 -1.76 -9.72 6.30
CA GLY A 108 -1.67 -9.54 7.74
C GLY A 108 -2.31 -8.23 8.19
N GLU A 109 -2.23 -8.01 9.49
CA GLU A 109 -2.75 -6.82 10.14
C GLU A 109 -1.69 -5.72 10.20
N VAL A 110 -2.09 -4.48 9.94
CA VAL A 110 -1.26 -3.28 10.05
C VAL A 110 -1.82 -2.41 11.17
N GLU A 111 -0.99 -2.14 12.17
CA GLU A 111 -1.36 -1.34 13.34
C GLU A 111 -1.45 0.15 12.99
N ILE A 112 -2.38 0.85 13.65
CA ILE A 112 -2.49 2.31 13.56
C ILE A 112 -1.57 2.93 14.59
N ASN A 113 -0.68 3.80 14.15
CA ASN A 113 0.15 4.60 15.04
C ASN A 113 -0.72 5.64 15.77
N LYS A 114 -1.08 5.36 17.02
CA LYS A 114 -1.94 6.20 17.86
C LYS A 114 -1.24 7.43 18.44
N GLU A 115 0.10 7.47 18.40
CA GLU A 115 0.85 8.64 18.86
C GLU A 115 0.79 9.78 17.84
N LEU A 116 0.64 9.43 16.55
CA LEU A 116 0.56 10.39 15.45
C LEU A 116 -0.83 11.05 15.30
N GLY A 117 -1.90 10.41 15.82
CA GLY A 117 -3.28 10.93 15.79
C GLY A 117 -4.38 9.87 15.86
#